data_AF-A0A4P9YAQ5-F1
#
_entry.id   AF-A0A4P9YAQ5-F1
#
_cell.length_a   1.000
_cell.length_b   1.000
_cell.length_c   1.000
_cell.angle_alpha   90.00
_cell.angle_beta   90.00
_cell.angle_gamma   90.00
#
_symmetry.space_group_name_H-M   'P 1'
#
loop_
_entity.id
_entity.type
_entity.pdbx_description
1 polymer ?
#
loop_
_entity_poly.entity_id
_entity_poly.type
_entity_poly.pdbx_seq_one_letter_code
_entity_poly.pdbx_strand_id
1 'polypeptide(L)'
;MTIRTRNPLLGTVKRYDGYAEGIKLHVVDTPGFDVRSIKNEEITSFIAYKVPRLLKDGPDVIFFLFSVTDFTIGIMPSNIATVFNFVSSLTTNERLKKFFIVLTRADSVRMTDEEEQLLIEKEIIIPPHH
;
A
#
# COMPACT_ATOMS: atom_id res chain seq x y z
N MET A 1 -7.00 -21.20 -16.33
CA MET A 1 -7.14 -19.99 -15.50
C MET A 1 -5.91 -19.13 -15.76
N THR A 2 -6.05 -18.11 -16.61
CA THR A 2 -4.91 -17.33 -17.09
C THR A 2 -4.45 -16.40 -15.98
N ILE A 3 -3.23 -16.63 -15.48
CA ILE A 3 -2.51 -15.69 -14.63
C ILE A 3 -2.34 -14.42 -15.46
N ARG A 4 -3.18 -13.41 -15.23
CA ARG A 4 -2.91 -12.07 -15.71
C ARG A 4 -1.78 -11.55 -14.84
N THR A 5 -0.55 -11.70 -15.31
CA THR A 5 0.55 -10.80 -14.94
C THR A 5 -0.03 -9.39 -15.00
N ARG A 6 -0.11 -8.70 -13.86
CA ARG A 6 -0.61 -7.33 -13.80
C ARG A 6 0.11 -6.56 -14.89
N ASN A 7 -0.65 -6.12 -15.90
CA ASN A 7 -0.14 -5.20 -16.89
C ASN A 7 0.38 -4.00 -16.08
N PRO A 8 1.68 -3.68 -16.09
CA PRO A 8 2.15 -2.44 -15.49
C PRO A 8 1.56 -1.35 -16.37
N LEU A 9 0.34 -0.92 -16.04
CA LEU A 9 -0.34 0.12 -16.78
C LEU A 9 0.62 1.29 -16.83
N LEU A 10 1.09 1.60 -18.04
CA LEU A 10 1.81 2.83 -18.30
C LEU A 10 1.02 3.98 -17.65
N GLY A 11 1.58 4.53 -16.58
CA GLY A 11 1.35 5.84 -15.98
C GLY A 11 -0.06 6.44 -16.11
N THR A 12 -1.08 5.87 -15.43
CA THR A 12 -2.33 6.61 -15.23
C THR A 12 -2.62 6.79 -13.75
N VAL A 13 -2.87 8.04 -13.37
CA VAL A 13 -3.47 8.38 -12.07
C VAL A 13 -4.94 8.65 -12.34
N LYS A 14 -5.83 7.96 -11.61
CA LYS A 14 -7.29 8.07 -11.79
C LYS A 14 -7.95 8.41 -10.47
N ARG A 15 -8.97 9.26 -10.54
CA ARG A 15 -9.81 9.59 -9.40
C ARG A 15 -11.16 8.88 -9.53
N TYR A 16 -11.63 8.35 -8.42
CA TYR A 16 -12.95 7.78 -8.25
C TYR A 16 -13.65 8.51 -7.10
N ASP A 17 -14.92 8.82 -7.30
CA ASP A 17 -15.75 9.41 -6.26
C ASP A 17 -16.75 8.35 -5.77
N GLY A 18 -16.94 8.28 -4.45
CA GLY A 18 -17.80 7.31 -3.81
C GLY A 18 -18.55 7.91 -2.62
N TYR A 19 -19.41 7.10 -2.02
CA TYR A 19 -20.17 7.48 -0.84
C TYR A 19 -20.40 6.26 0.04
N ALA A 20 -20.12 6.37 1.34
CA ALA A 20 -20.33 5.31 2.31
C ALA A 20 -20.66 5.93 3.68
N GLU A 21 -21.69 5.43 4.36
CA GLU A 21 -22.03 5.83 5.75
C GLU A 21 -22.11 7.34 5.99
N GLY A 22 -22.71 8.09 5.06
CA GLY A 22 -22.81 9.55 5.19
C GLY A 22 -21.59 10.32 4.65
N ILE A 23 -20.48 9.63 4.35
CA ILE A 23 -19.18 10.22 4.02
C ILE A 23 -18.95 10.15 2.51
N LYS A 24 -18.60 11.30 1.92
CA LYS A 24 -18.15 11.37 0.52
C LYS A 24 -16.68 10.97 0.44
N LEU A 25 -16.38 10.00 -0.42
CA LEU A 25 -15.04 9.46 -0.60
C LEU A 25 -14.44 9.93 -1.93
N HIS A 26 -13.17 10.32 -1.89
CA HIS A 26 -12.37 10.67 -3.06
C HIS A 26 -11.13 9.78 -3.08
N VAL A 27 -11.12 8.78 -3.96
CA VAL A 27 -10.05 7.78 -4.05
C VAL A 27 -9.21 8.08 -5.27
N VAL A 28 -7.89 8.19 -5.09
CA VAL A 28 -6.94 8.33 -6.20
C VAL A 28 -6.10 7.08 -6.32
N ASP A 29 -6.27 6.39 -7.45
CA ASP A 29 -5.48 5.22 -7.85
C ASP A 29 -4.22 5.69 -8.59
N THR A 30 -3.08 5.15 -8.19
CA THR A 30 -1.75 5.54 -8.69
C THR A 30 -1.05 4.36 -9.36
N PRO A 31 -0.14 4.63 -10.31
CA PRO A 31 0.71 3.57 -10.83
C PRO A 31 1.56 2.97 -9.71
N GLY A 32 1.70 1.64 -9.73
CA GLY A 32 2.54 0.92 -8.78
C GLY A 32 4.03 1.11 -9.06
N PHE A 33 4.84 1.15 -8.00
CA PHE A 33 6.29 1.13 -8.11
C PHE A 33 6.79 -0.26 -8.53
N ASP A 34 7.83 -0.28 -9.35
CA ASP A 34 8.51 -1.50 -9.74
C ASP A 34 9.67 -1.76 -8.78
N VAL A 35 9.86 -3.00 -8.36
CA VAL A 35 10.90 -3.42 -7.42
C VAL A 35 12.31 -3.15 -7.95
N ARG A 36 12.52 -3.13 -9.27
CA ARG A 36 13.86 -3.14 -9.89
C ARG A 36 14.09 -2.03 -10.91
N SER A 37 13.13 -1.12 -11.10
CA SER A 37 13.14 -0.25 -12.29
C SER A 37 13.60 1.18 -12.04
N ILE A 38 14.42 1.68 -12.98
CA ILE A 38 14.72 3.09 -13.18
C ILE A 38 13.46 3.94 -13.47
N LYS A 39 12.37 3.31 -13.93
CA LYS A 39 11.09 3.98 -14.20
C LYS A 39 10.41 4.54 -12.94
N ASN A 40 10.87 4.16 -11.75
CA ASN A 40 10.32 4.70 -10.51
C ASN A 40 10.48 6.21 -10.38
N GLU A 41 11.50 6.81 -11.00
CA GLU A 41 11.65 8.27 -11.01
C GLU A 41 10.53 8.92 -11.82
N GLU A 42 10.24 8.41 -13.02
CA GLU A 42 9.12 8.87 -13.85
C GLU A 42 7.77 8.68 -13.14
N ILE A 43 7.57 7.52 -12.48
CA ILE A 43 6.37 7.23 -11.67
C ILE A 43 6.24 8.25 -10.52
N THR A 44 7.34 8.53 -9.82
CA THR A 44 7.41 9.50 -8.73
C THR A 44 7.02 10.89 -9.21
N SER A 45 7.64 11.38 -10.28
CA SER A 45 7.32 12.68 -10.88
C SER A 45 5.86 12.76 -11.34
N PHE A 46 5.35 11.68 -11.91
CA PHE A 46 3.96 11.63 -12.39
C PHE A 46 2.95 11.69 -11.24
N ILE A 47 3.19 10.95 -10.16
CA ILE A 47 2.37 10.98 -8.94
C ILE A 47 2.44 12.37 -8.29
N ALA A 48 3.64 12.92 -8.10
CA ALA A 48 3.85 14.25 -7.50
C ALA A 48 3.15 15.36 -8.28
N TYR A 49 3.08 15.22 -9.61
CA TYR A 49 2.37 16.15 -10.47
C TYR A 49 0.84 15.94 -10.37
N LYS A 50 0.33 14.72 -10.52
CA LYS A 50 -1.12 14.48 -10.67
C LYS A 50 -1.89 14.48 -9.36
N VAL A 51 -1.36 13.86 -8.29
CA VAL A 51 -2.11 13.64 -7.05
C VAL A 51 -2.54 14.94 -6.37
N PRO A 52 -1.68 15.96 -6.18
CA PRO A 52 -2.10 17.21 -5.52
C PRO A 52 -3.18 17.98 -6.29
N ARG A 53 -3.29 17.76 -7.61
CA ARG A 53 -4.35 18.37 -8.44
C ARG A 53 -5.69 17.65 -8.32
N LEU A 54 -5.68 16.38 -7.95
CA LEU A 54 -6.88 15.57 -7.75
C LEU A 54 -7.36 15.58 -6.30
N LEU A 55 -6.44 15.80 -5.35
CA LEU A 55 -6.66 15.92 -3.92
C LEU A 55 -6.06 17.25 -3.42
N LYS A 56 -6.75 18.35 -3.73
CA LYS A 56 -6.34 19.72 -3.41
C LYS A 56 -5.86 19.88 -1.96
N ASP A 57 -6.61 19.32 -1.02
CA ASP A 57 -6.37 19.48 0.41
C ASP A 57 -5.42 18.40 0.98
N GLY A 58 -4.80 17.62 0.07
CA GLY A 58 -4.00 16.45 0.38
C GLY A 58 -4.87 15.21 0.66
N PRO A 59 -4.24 14.03 0.74
CA PRO A 59 -4.92 12.82 1.17
C PRO A 59 -5.25 12.88 2.67
N ASP A 60 -6.43 12.40 3.06
CA ASP A 60 -6.76 12.14 4.47
C ASP A 60 -6.19 10.82 4.94
N VAL A 61 -6.07 9.84 4.05
CA VAL A 61 -5.58 8.48 4.31
C VAL A 61 -4.76 8.01 3.12
N ILE A 62 -3.70 7.26 3.38
CA ILE A 62 -2.87 6.63 2.35
C ILE A 62 -2.85 5.11 2.59
N PHE A 63 -3.15 4.35 1.53
CA PHE A 63 -3.12 2.89 1.53
C PHE A 63 -1.91 2.37 0.76
N PHE A 64 -1.09 1.54 1.42
CA PHE A 64 -0.06 0.74 0.75
C PHE A 64 -0.59 -0.67 0.56
N LEU A 65 -0.74 -1.09 -0.70
CA LEU A 65 -1.32 -2.38 -1.04
C LEU A 65 -0.21 -3.40 -1.30
N PHE A 66 -0.21 -4.50 -0.54
CA PHE A 66 0.67 -5.64 -0.75
C PHE A 66 -0.16 -6.90 -0.96
N SER A 67 0.33 -7.87 -1.72
CA SER A 67 -0.28 -9.21 -1.74
C SER A 67 0.20 -9.96 -0.51
N VAL A 68 -0.68 -10.69 0.18
CA VAL A 68 -0.29 -11.62 1.26
C VAL A 68 0.84 -12.52 0.79
N THR A 69 0.73 -13.09 -0.42
CA THR A 69 1.76 -13.97 -0.98
C THR A 69 3.13 -13.31 -1.01
N ASP A 70 3.24 -12.07 -1.48
CA ASP A 70 4.51 -11.34 -1.61
C ASP A 70 5.12 -11.05 -0.24
N PHE A 71 4.27 -10.74 0.74
CA PHE A 71 4.67 -10.53 2.13
C PHE A 71 5.18 -11.83 2.78
N THR A 72 4.46 -12.95 2.61
CA THR A 72 4.81 -14.25 3.22
C THR A 72 6.09 -14.88 2.66
N ILE A 73 6.39 -14.64 1.38
CA ILE A 73 7.62 -15.16 0.75
C ILE A 73 8.81 -14.20 0.88
N GLY A 74 8.67 -13.12 1.68
CA GLY A 74 9.73 -12.17 1.97
C GLY A 74 10.15 -11.32 0.76
N ILE A 75 9.33 -11.26 -0.30
CA ILE A 75 9.59 -10.40 -1.46
C ILE A 75 9.06 -9.01 -1.11
N MET A 76 9.76 -8.35 -0.19
CA MET A 76 9.62 -6.91 -0.01
C MET A 76 10.46 -6.18 -1.05
N PRO A 77 9.92 -5.18 -1.75
CA PRO A 77 10.70 -4.39 -2.67
C PRO A 77 11.88 -3.72 -1.95
N SER A 78 13.10 -3.84 -2.47
CA SER A 78 14.29 -3.23 -1.83
C SER A 78 14.21 -1.69 -1.77
N ASN A 79 13.38 -1.10 -2.63
CA ASN A 79 13.11 0.34 -2.67
C ASN A 79 11.94 0.77 -1.76
N ILE A 80 11.41 -0.11 -0.90
CA ILE A 80 10.20 0.18 -0.14
C ILE A 80 10.36 1.41 0.76
N ALA A 81 11.50 1.58 1.42
CA ALA A 81 11.79 2.77 2.23
C ALA A 81 11.75 4.07 1.41
N THR A 82 12.28 4.05 0.18
CA THR A 82 12.23 5.19 -0.75
C THR A 82 10.79 5.52 -1.13
N VAL A 83 9.97 4.51 -1.41
CA VAL A 83 8.55 4.68 -1.73
C VAL A 83 7.78 5.27 -0.54
N PHE A 84 8.00 4.75 0.67
CA PHE A 84 7.39 5.28 1.88
C PHE A 84 7.78 6.75 2.11
N ASN A 85 9.07 7.09 1.98
CA ASN A 85 9.56 8.46 2.16
C ASN A 85 8.96 9.42 1.13
N PHE A 86 8.88 9.02 -0.13
CA PHE A 86 8.24 9.83 -1.17
C PHE A 86 6.76 10.05 -0.88
N VAL A 87 6.00 8.98 -0.62
CA VAL A 87 4.56 9.10 -0.38
C VAL A 87 4.29 9.91 0.90
N SER A 88 5.16 9.81 1.90
CA SER A 88 5.09 10.64 3.12
C SER A 88 5.34 12.12 2.86
N SER A 89 6.08 12.49 1.81
CA SER A 89 6.29 13.90 1.45
C SER A 89 5.09 14.53 0.75
N LEU A 90 4.15 13.71 0.25
CA LEU A 90 2.89 14.19 -0.36
C LEU A 90 1.86 14.66 0.69
N THR A 91 2.15 14.46 1.98
CA THR A 91 1.28 14.76 3.10
C THR A 91 1.97 15.73 4.07
N THR A 92 1.18 16.52 4.81
CA THR A 92 1.72 17.34 5.90
C THR A 92 2.01 16.48 7.13
N ASN A 93 2.97 16.87 7.97
CA ASN A 93 3.41 16.07 9.13
C ASN A 93 2.29 15.69 10.10
N GLU A 94 1.22 16.49 10.21
CA GLU A 94 0.04 16.19 11.05
C GLU A 94 -0.82 15.03 10.51
N ARG A 95 -0.76 14.76 9.20
CA ARG A 95 -1.52 13.72 8.50
C ARG A 95 -0.77 12.38 8.37
N LEU A 96 0.52 12.34 8.74
CA LEU A 96 1.34 11.11 8.76
C LEU A 96 0.80 10.00 9.69
N LYS A 97 -0.16 10.30 10.57
CA LYS A 97 -0.79 9.29 11.45
C LYS A 97 -1.79 8.35 10.75
N LYS A 98 -1.97 8.46 9.42
CA LYS A 98 -3.03 7.77 8.68
C LYS A 98 -2.52 6.96 7.47
N PHE A 99 -1.44 6.21 7.68
CA PHE A 99 -1.01 5.18 6.74
C PHE A 99 -1.60 3.83 7.13
N PHE A 100 -2.16 3.13 6.15
CA PHE A 100 -2.64 1.76 6.33
C PHE A 100 -1.92 0.84 5.36
N ILE A 101 -1.42 -0.28 5.89
CA ILE A 101 -0.94 -1.39 5.09
C ILE A 101 -2.15 -2.29 4.83
N VAL A 102 -2.47 -2.51 3.55
CA VAL A 102 -3.58 -3.36 3.12
C VAL A 102 -3.00 -4.61 2.50
N LEU A 103 -3.23 -5.74 3.16
CA LEU A 103 -2.87 -7.05 2.63
C LEU A 103 -4.02 -7.59 1.76
N THR A 104 -3.80 -7.56 0.46
CA THR A 104 -4.71 -8.05 -0.57
C THR A 104 -4.53 -9.55 -0.79
N ARG A 105 -5.55 -10.20 -1.37
CA ARG A 105 -5.60 -11.66 -1.59
C ARG A 105 -5.56 -12.45 -0.27
N ALA A 106 -6.23 -11.92 0.76
CA ALA A 106 -6.31 -12.57 2.07
C ALA A 106 -7.05 -13.92 2.03
N ASP A 107 -7.88 -14.15 1.01
CA ASP A 107 -8.48 -15.46 0.70
C ASP A 107 -7.45 -16.57 0.42
N SER A 108 -6.18 -16.20 0.14
CA SER A 108 -5.09 -17.16 0.01
C SER A 108 -4.51 -17.62 1.36
N VAL A 109 -4.84 -16.95 2.46
CA VAL A 109 -4.50 -17.40 3.81
C VAL A 109 -5.43 -18.54 4.17
N ARG A 110 -4.88 -19.74 4.32
CA ARG A 110 -5.58 -20.91 4.86
C ARG A 110 -5.05 -21.15 6.26
N MET A 111 -5.65 -20.47 7.23
CA MET A 111 -5.34 -20.59 8.65
C MET A 111 -6.67 -20.64 9.39
N THR A 112 -6.80 -21.53 10.37
CA THR A 112 -7.97 -21.53 11.26
C THR A 112 -7.77 -20.54 12.40
N ASP A 113 -8.85 -20.12 13.04
CA ASP A 113 -8.80 -19.22 14.19
C ASP A 113 -7.93 -19.79 15.32
N GLU A 114 -7.94 -21.12 15.52
CA GLU A 114 -7.10 -21.78 16.52
C GLU A 114 -5.60 -21.74 16.16
N GLU A 115 -5.27 -21.90 14.89
CA GLU A 115 -3.89 -21.80 14.40
C GLU A 115 -3.35 -20.37 14.54
N GLU A 116 -4.18 -19.37 14.23
CA GLU A 116 -3.86 -17.95 14.42
C GLU A 116 -3.59 -17.65 15.89
N GLN A 117 -4.49 -18.07 16.78
CA GLN A 117 -4.36 -17.81 18.22
C GLN A 117 -3.11 -18.45 18.82
N LEU A 118 -2.77 -19.67 18.40
CA LEU A 118 -1.53 -20.34 18.82
C LEU A 118 -0.26 -19.62 18.35
N LEU A 119 -0.27 -18.98 17.18
CA LEU A 119 0.87 -18.22 16.68
C LEU A 119 1.03 -16.90 17.44
N ILE A 120 -0.07 -16.19 17.68
CA ILE A 120 -0.06 -14.94 18.47
C ILE A 120 0.49 -15.20 19.87
N GLU A 121 0.02 -16.26 20.53
CA GLU A 121 0.49 -16.63 21.87
C GLU A 121 1.98 -17.01 21.86
N LYS A 122 2.46 -17.73 20.83
CA LYS A 122 3.89 -18.06 20.71
C LYS A 122 4.78 -16.84 20.51
N GLU A 123 4.35 -15.84 19.75
CA GLU A 123 5.12 -14.61 19.55
C GLU A 123 5.15 -13.72 20.79
N ILE A 124 4.11 -13.75 21.63
CA ILE A 124 4.09 -13.05 22.93
C ILE A 124 5.07 -13.69 23.95
N ILE A 125 5.39 -14.98 23.80
CA ILE A 125 6.24 -15.74 24.75
C ILE A 125 7.74 -15.61 24.45
N ILE A 126 8.17 -14.90 23.39
CA ILE A 126 9.59 -14.57 23.21
C ILE A 126 9.88 -13.27 24.00
N PRO A 127 10.54 -13.31 25.17
CA PRO A 127 10.87 -12.10 25.91
C PRO A 127 11.84 -11.24 25.07
N PRO A 128 11.81 -9.91 25.22
CA PRO A 128 12.79 -9.06 24.56
C PRO A 128 14.18 -9.48 25.06
N HIS A 129 15.04 -9.91 24.15
CA HIS A 129 16.41 -10.27 24.48
C HIS A 129 17.12 -9.04 25.07
N HIS A 130 17.68 -9.23 26.27
CA HIS A 130 18.60 -8.33 26.98
C HIS A 130 19.93 -8.17 26.24
#